data_AF-A0A946TT56-F1
#
_entry.id   AF-A0A946TT56-F1
#
_cell.length_a   1.000
_cell.length_b   1.000
_cell.length_c   1.000
_cell.angle_alpha   90.00
_cell.angle_beta   90.00
_cell.angle_gamma   90.00
#
_symmetry.space_group_name_H-M   'P 1'
#
loop_
_entity.id
_entity.type
_entity.pdbx_description
1 polymer ?
#
loop_
_entity_poly.entity_id
_entity_poly.type
_entity_poly.pdbx_seq_one_letter_code
_entity_poly.pdbx_strand_id
1 'polypeptide(L)'
;MTNLSRKNVDPIRRALPFAEWPEQDQLAWTAAISPGGLFDDPGPAAHWRPATRKSYLFSYGRWLRFLALCYPHDWALDAVARLSHDRITEYVKLLHDQGLNPTTIWGYLSDLQNVVYNIYADVDWSWWREIVNRLHLNVRPRPNLETQLVPIQDLYEAGLALIQQSESKRPRRPSCVHVDYRDGLMIALLATVLLRIKNFAEIKIGNQLIQTPNGYVMTFQVEEIKNKQYVELEIHDPLIPILERYLTYHRPALLDGQESAFLWISKEGHRMRDHHVSKRMVKVTMREIGKPISPHLFRHCAATSISETSPELTRIIKPLLVHIRATTGERYYNRSSVLKASRRHSDVIEKLKAELAETDILETTS
;
A
#
# COMPACT_ATOMS: atom_id res chain seq x y z
N MET A 1 28.54 -9.10 25.62
CA MET A 1 28.36 -10.29 24.77
C MET A 1 26.89 -10.61 24.66
N THR A 2 26.26 -10.29 23.53
CA THR A 2 25.01 -10.91 23.03
C THR A 2 24.76 -10.38 21.62
N ASN A 3 25.50 -10.93 20.66
CA ASN A 3 25.19 -10.76 19.25
C ASN A 3 23.92 -11.59 18.99
N LEU A 4 22.79 -10.92 18.88
CA LEU A 4 21.54 -11.51 18.40
C LEU A 4 21.81 -12.06 16.99
N SER A 5 21.98 -13.38 16.92
CA SER A 5 22.06 -14.16 15.69
C SER A 5 20.98 -13.69 14.72
N ARG A 6 21.40 -12.97 13.67
CA ARG A 6 20.58 -12.78 12.47
C ARG A 6 20.28 -14.19 11.98
N LYS A 7 19.04 -14.67 12.20
CA LYS A 7 18.57 -15.96 11.66
C LYS A 7 19.12 -16.11 10.25
N ASN A 8 19.94 -17.14 10.05
CA ASN A 8 20.58 -17.40 8.77
C ASN A 8 19.48 -17.78 7.78
N VAL A 9 18.90 -16.79 7.10
CA VAL A 9 17.84 -17.02 6.12
C VAL A 9 18.47 -17.80 4.97
N ASP A 10 17.94 -18.99 4.73
CA ASP A 10 18.30 -19.88 3.64
C ASP A 10 18.58 -19.08 2.34
N PRO A 11 19.82 -19.14 1.80
CA PRO A 11 20.24 -18.37 0.64
C PRO A 11 19.31 -18.52 -0.57
N ILE A 12 18.68 -19.69 -0.75
CA ILE A 12 17.76 -19.95 -1.87
C ILE A 12 16.49 -19.10 -1.80
N ARG A 13 16.19 -18.53 -0.63
CA ARG A 13 15.04 -17.63 -0.41
C ARG A 13 15.35 -16.18 -0.72
N ARG A 14 16.59 -15.83 -1.12
CA ARG A 14 17.00 -14.46 -1.43
C ARG A 14 17.18 -14.28 -2.93
N ALA A 15 16.83 -13.11 -3.44
CA ALA A 15 17.19 -12.74 -4.80
C ALA A 15 18.71 -12.57 -4.92
N LEU A 16 19.29 -13.02 -6.03
CA LEU A 16 20.67 -12.74 -6.41
C LEU A 16 20.82 -11.22 -6.67
N PRO A 17 21.76 -10.53 -6.03
CA PRO A 17 22.04 -9.13 -6.32
C PRO A 17 22.39 -8.92 -7.80
N PHE A 18 22.00 -7.79 -8.38
CA PHE A 18 22.21 -7.51 -9.81
C PHE A 18 23.69 -7.63 -10.23
N ALA A 19 24.62 -7.19 -9.37
CA ALA A 19 26.06 -7.29 -9.62
C ALA A 19 26.59 -8.73 -9.67
N GLU A 20 25.85 -9.70 -9.13
CA GLU A 20 26.19 -11.13 -9.13
C GLU A 20 25.51 -11.88 -10.29
N TRP A 21 24.72 -11.22 -11.12
CA TRP A 21 24.09 -11.87 -12.29
C TRP A 21 25.14 -12.22 -13.35
N PRO A 22 24.89 -13.21 -14.21
CA PRO A 22 25.72 -13.43 -15.39
C PRO A 22 25.80 -12.15 -16.22
N GLU A 23 26.98 -11.88 -16.78
CA GLU A 23 27.26 -10.66 -17.55
C GLU A 23 26.25 -10.47 -18.68
N GLN A 24 25.90 -11.56 -19.37
CA GLN A 24 24.90 -11.53 -20.43
C GLN A 24 23.52 -11.02 -19.97
N ASP A 25 23.05 -11.41 -18.78
CA ASP A 25 21.78 -10.93 -18.23
C ASP A 25 21.86 -9.47 -17.78
N GLN A 26 23.01 -9.05 -17.21
CA GLN A 26 23.22 -7.65 -16.84
C GLN A 26 23.17 -6.74 -18.07
N LEU A 27 23.83 -7.14 -19.15
CA LEU A 27 23.84 -6.43 -20.42
C LEU A 27 22.44 -6.39 -21.03
N ALA A 28 21.76 -7.53 -21.13
CA ALA A 28 20.40 -7.61 -21.68
C ALA A 28 19.40 -6.76 -20.88
N TRP A 29 19.46 -6.84 -19.54
CA TRP A 29 18.62 -6.03 -18.67
C TRP A 29 18.88 -4.53 -18.83
N THR A 30 20.15 -4.13 -18.86
CA THR A 30 20.55 -2.71 -18.97
C THR A 30 20.14 -2.14 -20.32
N ALA A 31 20.36 -2.88 -21.41
CA ALA A 31 19.90 -2.50 -22.74
C ALA A 31 18.37 -2.37 -22.79
N ALA A 32 17.64 -3.32 -22.21
CA ALA A 32 16.18 -3.32 -22.24
C ALA A 32 15.56 -2.10 -21.56
N ILE A 33 16.12 -1.62 -20.45
CA ILE A 33 15.57 -0.48 -19.70
C ILE A 33 16.08 0.89 -20.15
N SER A 34 16.96 0.92 -21.15
CA SER A 34 17.57 2.14 -21.67
C SER A 34 16.50 3.06 -22.25
N PRO A 35 16.43 4.34 -21.83
CA PRO A 35 15.35 5.26 -22.22
C PRO A 35 15.34 5.66 -23.70
N GLY A 36 16.30 5.20 -24.51
CA GLY A 36 16.48 5.66 -25.89
C GLY A 36 17.18 7.03 -25.93
N GLY A 37 17.94 7.25 -27.00
CA GLY A 37 18.61 8.52 -27.28
C GLY A 37 17.80 9.38 -28.25
N LEU A 38 18.34 10.53 -28.65
CA LEU A 38 17.75 11.34 -29.74
C LEU A 38 17.73 10.59 -31.09
N PHE A 39 18.65 9.63 -31.26
CA PHE A 39 18.85 8.85 -32.48
C PHE A 39 18.76 7.34 -32.27
N ASP A 40 18.50 6.90 -31.04
CA ASP A 40 18.44 5.48 -30.68
C ASP A 40 17.04 5.14 -30.16
N ASP A 41 16.49 4.03 -30.64
CA ASP A 41 15.21 3.55 -30.15
C ASP A 41 15.31 3.17 -28.66
N PRO A 42 14.27 3.46 -27.85
CA PRO A 42 14.22 3.03 -26.48
C PRO A 42 14.22 1.50 -26.40
N GLY A 43 14.89 0.96 -25.38
CA GLY A 43 14.84 -0.47 -25.11
C GLY A 43 13.41 -0.95 -24.85
N PRO A 44 13.10 -2.22 -25.10
CA PRO A 44 11.73 -2.76 -24.99
C PRO A 44 11.10 -2.55 -23.60
N ALA A 45 11.91 -2.47 -22.55
CA ALA A 45 11.50 -2.27 -21.17
C ALA A 45 11.68 -0.83 -20.65
N ALA A 46 12.04 0.13 -21.51
CA ALA A 46 12.25 1.53 -21.14
C ALA A 46 11.02 2.16 -20.45
N HIS A 47 9.83 1.78 -20.92
CA HIS A 47 8.55 2.27 -20.43
C HIS A 47 8.19 1.79 -19.01
N TRP A 48 8.89 0.78 -18.46
CA TRP A 48 8.62 0.27 -17.12
C TRP A 48 8.93 1.31 -16.06
N ARG A 49 8.01 1.43 -15.09
CA ARG A 49 8.17 2.33 -13.95
C ARG A 49 9.26 1.81 -13.00
N PRO A 50 9.93 2.68 -12.21
CA PRO A 50 10.95 2.24 -11.25
C PRO A 50 10.50 1.14 -10.28
N ALA A 51 9.25 1.21 -9.80
CA ALA A 51 8.70 0.18 -8.92
C ALA A 51 8.50 -1.17 -9.63
N THR A 52 8.09 -1.15 -10.90
CA THR A 52 7.96 -2.36 -11.74
C THR A 52 9.34 -2.98 -11.99
N ARG A 53 10.32 -2.15 -12.40
CA ARG A 53 11.71 -2.59 -12.60
C ARG A 53 12.27 -3.27 -11.35
N LYS A 54 12.00 -2.71 -10.16
CA LYS A 54 12.43 -3.30 -8.88
C LYS A 54 11.78 -4.67 -8.60
N SER A 55 10.49 -4.84 -8.88
CA SER A 55 9.80 -6.13 -8.71
C SER A 55 10.37 -7.18 -9.65
N TYR A 56 10.50 -6.82 -10.92
CA TYR A 56 11.02 -7.72 -11.96
C TYR A 56 12.48 -8.11 -11.70
N LEU A 57 13.32 -7.16 -11.27
CA LEU A 57 14.70 -7.43 -10.87
C LEU A 57 14.74 -8.40 -9.69
N PHE A 58 13.88 -8.22 -8.68
CA PHE A 58 13.81 -9.14 -7.56
C PHE A 58 13.40 -10.55 -8.00
N SER A 59 12.33 -10.67 -8.79
CA SER A 59 11.79 -11.95 -9.25
C SER A 59 12.78 -12.69 -10.15
N TYR A 60 13.42 -11.99 -11.10
CA TYR A 60 14.45 -12.55 -11.97
C TYR A 60 15.71 -12.95 -11.19
N GLY A 61 16.18 -12.10 -10.28
CA GLY A 61 17.31 -12.44 -9.40
C GLY A 61 17.02 -13.63 -8.49
N ARG A 62 15.77 -13.84 -8.06
CA ARG A 62 15.36 -15.04 -7.30
C ARG A 62 15.46 -16.31 -8.15
N TRP A 63 15.07 -16.23 -9.41
CA TRP A 63 15.26 -17.31 -10.38
C TRP A 63 16.74 -17.61 -10.62
N LEU A 64 17.58 -16.59 -10.84
CA LEU A 64 19.02 -16.80 -11.01
C LEU A 64 19.66 -17.43 -9.76
N ARG A 65 19.21 -17.07 -8.55
CA ARG A 65 19.66 -17.73 -7.32
C ARG A 65 19.32 -19.22 -7.32
N PHE A 66 18.10 -19.57 -7.72
CA PHE A 66 17.69 -20.98 -7.86
C PHE A 66 18.59 -21.71 -8.86
N LEU A 67 18.80 -21.12 -10.04
CA LEU A 67 19.65 -21.72 -11.07
C LEU A 67 21.09 -21.93 -10.56
N ALA A 68 21.68 -20.92 -9.93
CA ALA A 68 23.05 -21.00 -9.40
C ALA A 68 23.24 -22.12 -8.37
N LEU A 69 22.21 -22.41 -7.57
CA LEU A 69 22.30 -23.41 -6.49
C LEU A 69 21.89 -24.81 -6.94
N CYS A 70 20.86 -24.93 -7.78
CA CYS A 70 20.30 -26.23 -8.18
C CYS A 70 20.87 -26.74 -9.50
N TYR A 71 21.38 -25.86 -10.36
CA TYR A 71 21.92 -26.18 -11.68
C TYR A 71 23.22 -25.41 -11.96
N PRO A 72 24.27 -25.60 -11.15
CA PRO A 72 25.52 -24.85 -11.28
C PRO A 72 26.21 -25.04 -12.64
N HIS A 73 26.06 -26.20 -13.26
CA HIS A 73 26.61 -26.48 -14.60
C HIS A 73 25.88 -25.73 -15.72
N ASP A 74 24.63 -25.35 -15.49
CA ASP A 74 23.81 -24.61 -16.46
C ASP A 74 24.02 -23.09 -16.37
N TRP A 75 24.83 -22.64 -15.41
CA TRP A 75 25.12 -21.22 -15.20
C TRP A 75 25.76 -20.55 -16.42
N ALA A 76 26.60 -21.29 -17.14
CA ALA A 76 27.32 -20.80 -18.32
C ALA A 76 26.49 -20.85 -19.62
N LEU A 77 25.26 -21.39 -19.58
CA LEU A 77 24.39 -21.42 -20.75
C LEU A 77 23.89 -20.02 -21.09
N ASP A 78 23.51 -19.84 -22.36
CA ASP A 78 22.78 -18.65 -22.82
C ASP A 78 21.51 -18.40 -21.98
N ALA A 79 21.15 -17.14 -21.79
CA ALA A 79 20.00 -16.73 -20.99
C ALA A 79 18.68 -17.42 -21.36
N VAL A 80 18.41 -17.60 -22.66
CA VAL A 80 17.22 -18.30 -23.15
C VAL A 80 17.32 -19.80 -22.85
N ALA A 81 18.49 -20.40 -23.09
CA ALA A 81 18.73 -21.83 -22.85
C ALA A 81 18.60 -22.21 -21.36
N ARG A 82 18.85 -21.27 -20.44
CA ARG A 82 18.62 -21.45 -19.00
C ARG A 82 17.13 -21.55 -18.66
N LEU A 83 16.27 -20.83 -19.37
CA LEU A 83 14.82 -20.74 -19.15
C LEU A 83 14.05 -21.90 -19.81
N SER A 84 14.35 -23.14 -19.42
CA SER A 84 13.67 -24.33 -19.96
C SER A 84 12.40 -24.69 -19.18
N HIS A 85 11.48 -25.39 -19.84
CA HIS A 85 10.23 -25.87 -19.23
C HIS A 85 10.48 -26.67 -17.94
N ASP A 86 11.44 -27.59 -17.95
CA ASP A 86 11.72 -28.47 -16.82
C ASP A 86 12.26 -27.70 -15.61
N ARG A 87 13.21 -26.78 -15.82
CA ARG A 87 13.77 -25.99 -14.73
C ARG A 87 12.75 -25.02 -14.13
N ILE A 88 11.84 -24.49 -14.95
CA ILE A 88 10.74 -23.64 -14.46
C ILE A 88 9.74 -24.45 -13.64
N THR A 89 9.44 -25.68 -14.07
CA THR A 89 8.60 -26.61 -13.31
C THR A 89 9.22 -26.92 -11.94
N GLU A 90 10.52 -27.23 -11.90
CA GLU A 90 11.25 -27.48 -10.65
C GLU A 90 11.36 -26.21 -9.78
N TYR A 91 11.50 -25.02 -10.39
CA TYR A 91 11.46 -23.76 -9.65
C TYR A 91 10.10 -23.52 -9.00
N VAL A 92 9.01 -23.75 -9.71
CA VAL A 92 7.64 -23.65 -9.16
C VAL A 92 7.46 -24.63 -8.01
N LYS A 93 7.95 -25.87 -8.15
CA LYS A 93 7.91 -26.90 -7.10
C LYS A 93 8.68 -26.47 -5.87
N LEU A 94 9.89 -25.93 -6.03
CA LEU A 94 10.66 -25.36 -4.93
C LEU A 94 9.88 -24.24 -4.21
N LEU A 95 9.26 -23.32 -4.96
CA LEU A 95 8.47 -22.23 -4.36
C LEU A 95 7.27 -22.76 -3.56
N HIS A 96 6.65 -23.84 -4.03
CA HIS A 96 5.58 -24.54 -3.33
C HIS A 96 6.11 -25.21 -2.05
N ASP A 97 7.23 -25.91 -2.11
CA ASP A 97 7.86 -26.61 -0.96
C ASP A 97 8.36 -25.63 0.11
N GLN A 98 8.65 -24.37 -0.27
CA GLN A 98 8.91 -23.28 0.67
C GLN A 98 7.66 -22.81 1.43
N GLY A 99 6.47 -23.31 1.09
CA GLY A 99 5.20 -22.94 1.70
C GLY A 99 4.72 -21.54 1.30
N LEU A 100 5.11 -21.05 0.11
CA LEU A 100 4.65 -19.75 -0.37
C LEU A 100 3.17 -19.80 -0.77
N ASN A 101 2.48 -18.69 -0.55
CA ASN A 101 1.08 -18.54 -0.97
C ASN A 101 0.97 -18.63 -2.51
N PRO A 102 -0.06 -19.29 -3.07
CA PRO A 102 -0.29 -19.35 -4.51
C PRO A 102 -0.23 -18.00 -5.23
N THR A 103 -0.76 -16.93 -4.64
CA THR A 103 -0.67 -15.57 -5.20
C THR A 103 0.77 -15.08 -5.34
N THR A 104 1.64 -15.42 -4.39
CA THR A 104 3.06 -15.06 -4.42
C THR A 104 3.81 -15.85 -5.49
N ILE A 105 3.54 -17.15 -5.61
CA ILE A 105 4.15 -18.01 -6.63
C ILE A 105 3.76 -17.50 -8.01
N TRP A 106 2.46 -17.32 -8.26
CA TRP A 106 1.96 -16.75 -9.51
C TRP A 106 2.59 -15.38 -9.79
N GLY A 107 2.68 -14.50 -8.79
CA GLY A 107 3.29 -13.18 -8.92
C GLY A 107 4.75 -13.23 -9.38
N TYR A 108 5.57 -14.10 -8.79
CA TYR A 108 6.96 -14.27 -9.23
C TYR A 108 7.03 -14.77 -10.67
N LEU A 109 6.23 -15.77 -11.05
CA LEU A 109 6.27 -16.32 -12.41
C LEU A 109 5.69 -15.35 -13.45
N SER A 110 4.71 -14.53 -13.08
CA SER A 110 4.18 -13.44 -13.92
C SER A 110 5.22 -12.33 -14.10
N ASP A 111 5.94 -11.95 -13.05
CA ASP A 111 7.05 -10.99 -13.15
C ASP A 111 8.14 -11.53 -14.10
N LEU A 112 8.57 -12.79 -13.93
CA LEU A 112 9.51 -13.43 -14.85
C LEU A 112 8.99 -13.44 -16.29
N GLN A 113 7.71 -13.80 -16.48
CA GLN A 113 7.08 -13.79 -17.81
C GLN A 113 7.23 -12.42 -18.46
N ASN A 114 6.94 -11.33 -17.75
CA ASN A 114 7.08 -9.99 -18.29
C ASN A 114 8.53 -9.66 -18.66
N VAL A 115 9.50 -10.13 -17.86
CA VAL A 115 10.93 -10.00 -18.19
C VAL A 115 11.27 -10.71 -19.48
N VAL A 116 10.96 -12.00 -19.60
CA VAL A 116 11.38 -12.80 -20.76
C VAL A 116 10.67 -12.37 -22.04
N TYR A 117 9.40 -11.98 -21.96
CA TYR A 117 8.65 -11.50 -23.13
C TYR A 117 9.15 -10.17 -23.69
N ASN A 118 9.72 -9.30 -22.86
CA ASN A 118 10.23 -8.01 -23.31
C ASN A 118 11.72 -8.05 -23.65
N ILE A 119 12.52 -8.83 -22.92
CA ILE A 119 13.98 -8.89 -23.12
C ILE A 119 14.37 -9.95 -24.15
N TYR A 120 13.65 -11.07 -24.22
CA TYR A 120 13.93 -12.20 -25.11
C TYR A 120 12.75 -12.43 -26.07
N ALA A 121 12.39 -11.39 -26.83
CA ALA A 121 11.17 -11.35 -27.65
C ALA A 121 11.19 -12.31 -28.85
N ASP A 122 12.37 -12.72 -29.31
CA ASP A 122 12.55 -13.59 -30.48
C ASP A 122 12.22 -15.08 -30.22
N VAL A 123 11.85 -15.42 -28.98
CA VAL A 123 11.59 -16.79 -28.54
C VAL A 123 10.09 -17.00 -28.34
N ASP A 124 9.58 -18.15 -28.78
CA ASP A 124 8.19 -18.52 -28.47
C ASP A 124 8.05 -19.00 -27.01
N TRP A 125 7.46 -18.13 -26.19
CA TRP A 125 7.14 -18.39 -24.79
C TRP A 125 5.70 -18.88 -24.57
N SER A 126 5.01 -19.38 -25.60
CA SER A 126 3.63 -19.88 -25.51
C SER A 126 3.40 -20.86 -24.35
N TRP A 127 4.32 -21.81 -24.16
CA TRP A 127 4.30 -22.78 -23.05
C TRP A 127 4.41 -22.11 -21.68
N TRP A 128 5.18 -21.02 -21.54
CA TRP A 128 5.32 -20.30 -20.27
C TRP A 128 4.00 -19.63 -19.89
N ARG A 129 3.30 -19.04 -20.88
CA ARG A 129 1.98 -18.44 -20.67
C ARG A 129 1.00 -19.46 -20.12
N GLU A 130 1.04 -20.69 -20.61
CA GLU A 130 0.20 -21.76 -20.12
C GLU A 130 0.48 -22.07 -18.64
N ILE A 131 1.75 -22.16 -18.24
CA ILE A 131 2.14 -22.36 -16.83
C ILE A 131 1.60 -21.22 -15.95
N VAL A 132 1.84 -19.96 -16.34
CA VAL A 132 1.38 -18.79 -15.58
C VAL A 132 -0.15 -18.77 -15.46
N ASN A 133 -0.88 -19.08 -16.53
CA ASN A 133 -2.33 -19.14 -16.52
C ASN A 133 -2.85 -20.25 -15.60
N ARG A 134 -2.25 -21.44 -15.64
CA ARG A 134 -2.60 -22.55 -14.73
C ARG A 134 -2.32 -22.18 -13.27
N LEU A 135 -1.20 -21.52 -12.98
CA LEU A 135 -0.90 -21.01 -11.64
C LEU A 135 -1.92 -19.96 -11.18
N HIS A 136 -2.38 -19.10 -12.09
CA HIS A 136 -3.39 -18.09 -11.78
C HIS A 136 -4.73 -18.73 -11.35
N LEU A 137 -5.11 -19.86 -11.94
CA LEU A 137 -6.33 -20.59 -11.54
C LEU A 137 -6.28 -21.09 -10.09
N ASN A 138 -5.08 -21.30 -9.53
CA ASN A 138 -4.88 -21.69 -8.14
C ASN A 138 -4.85 -20.50 -7.16
N VAL A 139 -4.85 -19.26 -7.68
CA VAL A 139 -4.93 -18.05 -6.86
C VAL A 139 -6.34 -17.92 -6.33
N ARG A 140 -6.51 -18.20 -5.03
CA ARG A 140 -7.80 -18.02 -4.36
C ARG A 140 -7.93 -16.59 -3.83
N PRO A 141 -9.16 -16.03 -3.81
CA PRO A 141 -9.44 -14.81 -3.05
C PRO A 141 -8.95 -14.95 -1.62
N ARG A 142 -8.55 -13.82 -1.01
CA ARG A 142 -8.00 -13.81 0.34
C ARG A 142 -9.02 -14.47 1.30
N PRO A 143 -8.69 -15.61 1.93
CA PRO A 143 -9.64 -16.30 2.80
C PRO A 143 -9.97 -15.40 4.00
N ASN A 144 -11.21 -15.47 4.47
CA ASN A 144 -11.69 -14.78 5.66
C ASN A 144 -11.59 -13.24 5.59
N LEU A 145 -11.66 -12.65 4.40
CA LEU A 145 -11.66 -11.19 4.26
C LEU A 145 -12.85 -10.58 5.02
N GLU A 146 -14.05 -11.11 4.80
CA GLU A 146 -15.30 -10.61 5.40
C GLU A 146 -15.26 -10.62 6.93
N THR A 147 -14.75 -11.70 7.54
CA THR A 147 -14.66 -11.79 9.01
C THR A 147 -13.64 -10.82 9.62
N GLN A 148 -12.67 -10.36 8.82
CA GLN A 148 -11.69 -9.35 9.23
C GLN A 148 -12.23 -7.92 9.12
N LEU A 149 -13.32 -7.68 8.41
CA LEU A 149 -13.87 -6.33 8.27
C LEU A 149 -14.62 -5.90 9.54
N VAL A 150 -14.73 -4.59 9.67
CA VAL A 150 -15.52 -3.89 10.69
C VAL A 150 -16.28 -2.76 10.00
N PRO A 151 -17.39 -2.29 10.56
CA PRO A 151 -17.98 -1.03 10.14
C PRO A 151 -16.94 0.09 10.12
N ILE A 152 -16.95 0.93 9.07
CA ILE A 152 -15.99 2.03 8.94
C ILE A 152 -16.19 3.11 10.01
N GLN A 153 -17.39 3.19 10.58
CA GLN A 153 -17.78 4.08 11.67
C GLN A 153 -17.05 3.70 12.95
N ASP A 154 -17.04 2.41 13.31
CA ASP A 154 -16.30 1.89 14.47
C ASP A 154 -14.81 2.27 14.41
N LEU A 155 -14.23 2.25 13.21
CA LEU A 155 -12.85 2.72 13.01
C LEU A 155 -12.74 4.21 13.31
N TYR A 156 -13.61 5.04 12.73
CA TYR A 156 -13.61 6.48 12.96
C TYR A 156 -13.78 6.83 14.45
N GLU A 157 -14.77 6.24 15.11
CA GLU A 157 -15.08 6.44 16.52
C GLU A 157 -13.95 5.94 17.43
N ALA A 158 -13.37 4.76 17.16
CA ALA A 158 -12.20 4.28 17.89
C ALA A 158 -11.02 5.26 17.79
N GLY A 159 -10.85 5.91 16.63
CA GLY A 159 -9.87 6.96 16.44
C GLY A 159 -10.13 8.18 17.35
N LEU A 160 -11.37 8.67 17.36
CA LEU A 160 -11.79 9.80 18.20
C LEU A 160 -11.71 9.49 19.71
N ALA A 161 -12.17 8.30 20.12
CA ALA A 161 -12.09 7.85 21.50
C ALA A 161 -10.63 7.75 21.98
N LEU A 162 -9.72 7.28 21.11
CA LEU A 162 -8.29 7.23 21.43
C LEU A 162 -7.69 8.64 21.60
N ILE A 163 -8.07 9.59 20.74
CA ILE A 163 -7.69 11.00 20.88
C ILE A 163 -8.16 11.55 22.24
N GLN A 164 -9.44 11.40 22.56
CA GLN A 164 -10.03 11.87 23.81
C GLN A 164 -9.35 11.23 25.04
N GLN A 165 -9.10 9.92 25.00
CA GLN A 165 -8.42 9.22 26.09
C GLN A 165 -6.98 9.72 26.28
N SER A 166 -6.29 10.07 25.20
CA SER A 166 -4.92 10.57 25.25
C SER A 166 -4.78 11.95 25.90
N GLU A 167 -5.80 12.80 25.78
CA GLU A 167 -5.86 14.12 26.43
C GLU A 167 -6.67 14.15 27.73
N SER A 168 -7.20 12.99 28.16
CA SER A 168 -7.94 12.89 29.41
C SER A 168 -7.06 13.20 30.64
N LYS A 169 -7.69 13.52 31.78
CA LYS A 169 -6.98 13.76 33.06
C LYS A 169 -6.14 12.57 33.51
N ARG A 170 -6.49 11.35 33.09
CA ARG A 170 -5.79 10.10 33.42
C ARG A 170 -5.54 9.32 32.12
N PRO A 171 -4.56 9.74 31.31
CA PRO A 171 -4.28 9.06 30.06
C PRO A 171 -3.77 7.65 30.34
N ARG A 172 -4.12 6.71 29.46
CA ARG A 172 -3.77 5.28 29.63
C ARG A 172 -2.26 5.08 29.80
N ARG A 173 -1.46 5.89 29.10
CA ARG A 173 0.00 5.88 29.14
C ARG A 173 0.52 7.32 29.04
N PRO A 174 0.84 7.98 30.16
CA PRO A 174 1.30 9.38 30.16
C PRO A 174 2.49 9.64 29.23
N SER A 175 3.45 8.72 29.16
CA SER A 175 4.63 8.83 28.27
C SER A 175 4.34 8.59 26.79
N CYS A 176 3.10 8.24 26.42
CA CYS A 176 2.70 7.94 25.04
C CYS A 176 1.53 8.82 24.57
N VAL A 177 1.16 9.88 25.31
CA VAL A 177 0.00 10.74 24.98
C VAL A 177 0.07 11.26 23.54
N HIS A 178 1.21 11.76 23.08
CA HIS A 178 1.37 12.25 21.72
C HIS A 178 1.37 11.15 20.67
N VAL A 179 1.81 9.94 21.03
CA VAL A 179 1.76 8.76 20.15
C VAL A 179 0.32 8.28 19.99
N ASP A 180 -0.43 8.16 21.09
CA ASP A 180 -1.83 7.73 21.07
C ASP A 180 -2.71 8.78 20.37
N TYR A 181 -2.49 10.08 20.59
CA TYR A 181 -3.16 11.15 19.83
C TYR A 181 -2.92 11.01 18.33
N ARG A 182 -1.64 10.88 17.92
CA ARG A 182 -1.26 10.68 16.51
C ARG A 182 -1.97 9.47 15.92
N ASP A 183 -1.99 8.35 16.64
CA ASP A 183 -2.57 7.12 16.13
C ASP A 183 -4.09 7.19 16.01
N GLY A 184 -4.78 7.83 16.98
CA GLY A 184 -6.21 8.08 16.90
C GLY A 184 -6.55 8.97 15.70
N LEU A 185 -5.77 10.03 15.47
CA LEU A 185 -5.90 10.87 14.29
C LEU A 185 -5.61 10.09 12.99
N MET A 186 -4.60 9.21 12.96
CA MET A 186 -4.33 8.38 11.79
C MET A 186 -5.52 7.49 11.44
N ILE A 187 -6.16 6.88 12.44
CA ILE A 187 -7.34 6.02 12.26
C ILE A 187 -8.53 6.83 11.75
N ALA A 188 -8.92 7.89 12.46
CA ALA A 188 -10.08 8.70 12.11
C ALA A 188 -9.91 9.36 10.73
N LEU A 189 -8.71 9.86 10.44
CA LEU A 189 -8.40 10.45 9.13
C LEU A 189 -8.44 9.38 8.04
N LEU A 190 -7.82 8.21 8.24
CA LEU A 190 -7.83 7.18 7.21
C LEU A 190 -9.23 6.59 6.95
N ALA A 191 -10.10 6.56 7.96
CA ALA A 191 -11.50 6.15 7.82
C ALA A 191 -12.32 7.09 6.93
N THR A 192 -11.93 8.38 6.85
CA THR A 192 -12.60 9.39 6.02
C THR A 192 -11.92 9.54 4.65
N VAL A 193 -10.60 9.71 4.59
CA VAL A 193 -9.89 10.01 3.32
C VAL A 193 -9.56 8.76 2.50
N LEU A 194 -9.54 7.58 3.11
CA LEU A 194 -9.29 6.28 2.47
C LEU A 194 -8.05 6.25 1.56
N LEU A 195 -6.96 6.95 1.93
CA LEU A 195 -5.74 7.11 1.13
C LEU A 195 -4.85 5.87 1.07
N ARG A 196 -4.07 5.71 -0.01
CA ARG A 196 -3.21 4.52 -0.19
C ARG A 196 -2.08 4.63 0.83
N ILE A 197 -1.64 3.52 1.43
CA ILE A 197 -0.68 3.58 2.54
C ILE A 197 0.58 4.39 2.20
N LYS A 198 1.10 4.25 0.99
CA LYS A 198 2.23 5.05 0.52
C LYS A 198 1.91 6.55 0.55
N ASN A 199 0.84 6.96 -0.13
CA ASN A 199 0.39 8.36 -0.16
C ASN A 199 0.13 8.90 1.25
N PHE A 200 -0.52 8.11 2.09
CA PHE A 200 -0.84 8.49 3.47
C PHE A 200 0.42 8.67 4.32
N ALA A 201 1.40 7.77 4.20
CA ALA A 201 2.66 7.87 4.95
C ALA A 201 3.57 8.99 4.45
N GLU A 202 3.49 9.34 3.16
CA GLU A 202 4.36 10.34 2.51
C GLU A 202 3.80 11.77 2.52
N ILE A 203 2.68 12.03 3.20
CA ILE A 203 2.10 13.38 3.32
C ILE A 203 3.14 14.34 3.91
N LYS A 204 3.45 15.41 3.17
CA LYS A 204 4.23 16.55 3.67
C LYS A 204 3.33 17.76 3.88
N ILE A 205 3.57 18.47 4.99
CA ILE A 205 2.90 19.72 5.32
C ILE A 205 3.37 20.81 4.36
N GLY A 206 2.45 21.60 3.82
CA GLY A 206 2.73 22.65 2.83
C GLY A 206 2.91 22.14 1.40
N ASN A 207 2.85 20.84 1.16
CA ASN A 207 2.90 20.25 -0.18
C ASN A 207 1.68 19.38 -0.44
N GLN A 208 1.62 18.18 0.15
CA GLN A 208 0.43 17.34 0.04
C GLN A 208 -0.69 17.84 0.95
N LEU A 209 -0.39 18.26 2.18
CA LEU A 209 -1.37 18.87 3.07
C LEU A 209 -1.29 20.39 2.97
N ILE A 210 -2.31 21.01 2.36
CA ILE A 210 -2.35 22.45 2.11
C ILE A 210 -3.45 23.08 2.96
N GLN A 211 -3.10 24.14 3.69
CA GLN A 211 -4.07 24.95 4.43
C GLN A 211 -4.80 25.89 3.47
N THR A 212 -6.11 26.04 3.69
CA THR A 212 -7.03 26.88 2.93
C THR A 212 -7.86 27.73 3.91
N PRO A 213 -8.60 28.75 3.45
CA PRO A 213 -9.48 29.52 4.33
C PRO A 213 -10.56 28.69 5.04
N ASN A 214 -10.94 27.55 4.46
CA ASN A 214 -12.01 26.67 4.97
C ASN A 214 -11.47 25.42 5.67
N GLY A 215 -10.17 25.37 6.02
CA GLY A 215 -9.55 24.18 6.62
C GLY A 215 -8.40 23.64 5.79
N TYR A 216 -8.39 22.33 5.55
CA TYR A 216 -7.26 21.66 4.89
C TYR A 216 -7.70 20.81 3.70
N VAL A 217 -6.90 20.85 2.64
CA VAL A 217 -7.02 19.96 1.49
C VAL A 217 -5.78 19.09 1.37
N MET A 218 -5.98 17.83 0.98
CA MET A 218 -4.91 16.92 0.60
C MET A 218 -4.83 16.82 -0.91
N THR A 219 -3.68 17.19 -1.47
CA THR A 219 -3.37 17.10 -2.90
C THR A 219 -2.28 16.06 -3.14
N PHE A 220 -2.41 15.27 -4.21
CA PHE A 220 -1.38 14.31 -4.62
C PHE A 220 -1.15 14.45 -6.12
N GLN A 221 0.10 14.68 -6.51
CA GLN A 221 0.48 14.92 -7.90
C GLN A 221 0.58 13.62 -8.71
N VAL A 222 0.53 13.77 -10.02
CA VAL A 222 0.48 12.69 -11.03
C VAL A 222 1.66 11.72 -10.88
N GLU A 223 2.85 12.20 -10.53
CA GLU A 223 4.09 11.43 -10.45
C GLU A 223 4.19 10.57 -9.18
N GLU A 224 3.42 10.88 -8.15
CA GLU A 224 3.48 10.24 -6.83
C GLU A 224 2.52 9.03 -6.71
N ILE A 225 1.54 8.91 -7.62
CA ILE A 225 0.50 7.88 -7.59
C ILE A 225 0.75 6.79 -8.64
N LYS A 226 0.60 5.53 -8.24
CA LYS A 226 0.67 4.33 -9.10
C LYS A 226 -0.23 4.40 -10.35
N ASN A 227 -1.16 5.34 -10.46
CA ASN A 227 -2.09 5.48 -11.59
C ASN A 227 -1.97 6.79 -12.39
N LYS A 228 -1.02 7.70 -12.10
CA LYS A 228 -0.87 9.01 -12.79
C LYS A 228 -2.12 9.91 -12.68
N GLN A 229 -2.54 10.26 -11.46
CA GLN A 229 -3.80 10.98 -11.21
C GLN A 229 -3.60 12.10 -10.20
N TYR A 230 -4.34 13.19 -10.37
CA TYR A 230 -4.48 14.25 -9.37
C TYR A 230 -5.61 13.87 -8.41
N VAL A 231 -5.33 13.86 -7.11
CA VAL A 231 -6.32 13.58 -6.07
C VAL A 231 -6.40 14.80 -5.17
N GLU A 232 -7.59 15.36 -5.01
CA GLU A 232 -7.89 16.43 -4.07
C GLU A 232 -8.99 15.95 -3.13
N LEU A 233 -8.72 15.99 -1.84
CA LEU A 233 -9.63 15.57 -0.78
C LEU A 233 -9.70 16.68 0.27
N GLU A 234 -10.91 17.03 0.68
CA GLU A 234 -11.11 17.91 1.83
C GLU A 234 -11.08 17.07 3.11
N ILE A 235 -10.42 17.60 4.13
CA ILE A 235 -10.46 16.99 5.45
C ILE A 235 -11.83 17.28 6.04
N HIS A 236 -12.48 16.24 6.55
CA HIS A 236 -13.76 16.32 7.21
C HIS A 236 -13.74 17.36 8.35
N ASP A 237 -14.71 18.28 8.36
CA ASP A 237 -14.71 19.45 9.26
C ASP A 237 -14.45 19.11 10.74
N PRO A 238 -15.06 18.06 11.34
CA PRO A 238 -14.77 17.67 12.72
C PRO A 238 -13.32 17.27 13.00
N LEU A 239 -12.56 16.85 11.97
CA LEU A 239 -11.16 16.48 12.09
C LEU A 239 -10.20 17.66 11.97
N ILE A 240 -10.65 18.82 11.47
CA ILE A 240 -9.80 20.03 11.33
C ILE A 240 -9.20 20.46 12.68
N PRO A 241 -9.99 20.72 13.75
CA PRO A 241 -9.42 21.16 15.03
C PRO A 241 -8.50 20.09 15.65
N ILE A 242 -8.79 18.80 15.43
CA ILE A 242 -7.96 17.68 15.89
C ILE A 242 -6.62 17.66 15.16
N LEU A 243 -6.64 17.87 13.84
CA LEU A 243 -5.43 17.98 13.04
C LEU A 243 -4.59 19.19 13.46
N GLU A 244 -5.22 20.36 13.65
CA GLU A 244 -4.50 21.57 14.09
C GLU A 244 -3.87 21.38 15.47
N ARG A 245 -4.59 20.72 16.40
CA ARG A 245 -4.06 20.35 17.71
C ARG A 245 -2.87 19.39 17.60
N TYR A 246 -2.93 18.42 16.68
CA TYR A 246 -1.78 17.57 16.38
C TYR A 246 -0.60 18.39 15.85
N LEU A 247 -0.82 19.25 14.86
CA LEU A 247 0.22 20.03 14.20
C LEU A 247 0.92 21.02 15.14
N THR A 248 0.18 21.62 16.08
CA THR A 248 0.67 22.69 16.96
C THR A 248 1.21 22.19 18.30
N TYR A 249 0.73 21.04 18.81
CA TYR A 249 1.10 20.56 20.14
C TYR A 249 1.74 19.17 20.13
N HIS A 250 1.04 18.15 19.63
CA HIS A 250 1.53 16.77 19.74
C HIS A 250 2.67 16.44 18.78
N ARG A 251 2.64 16.97 17.55
CA ARG A 251 3.67 16.74 16.55
C ARG A 251 5.00 17.41 16.93
N PRO A 252 5.05 18.68 17.38
CA PRO A 252 6.27 19.27 17.91
C PRO A 252 6.84 18.50 19.09
N ALA A 253 6.00 18.02 20.01
CA ALA A 253 6.44 17.19 21.14
C ALA A 253 7.02 15.84 20.69
N LEU A 254 6.50 15.24 19.62
CA LEU A 254 7.08 14.02 19.04
C LEU A 254 8.41 14.29 18.31
N LEU A 255 8.57 15.46 17.71
CA LEU A 255 9.79 15.84 17.00
C LEU A 255 10.96 16.09 17.95
N ASP A 256 10.69 16.53 19.18
CA ASP A 256 11.72 16.74 20.21
C ASP A 256 12.89 17.61 19.69
N GLY A 257 12.54 18.73 19.04
CA GLY A 257 13.50 19.66 18.43
C GLY A 257 14.03 19.26 17.05
N GLN A 258 13.71 18.08 16.53
CA GLN A 258 14.06 17.68 15.17
C GLN A 258 13.18 18.37 14.12
N GLU A 259 13.72 18.56 12.92
CA GLU A 259 12.96 19.08 11.78
C GLU A 259 12.49 17.96 10.85
N SER A 260 11.25 18.08 10.39
CA SER A 260 10.69 17.19 9.37
C SER A 260 9.52 17.88 8.69
N ALA A 261 9.41 17.73 7.37
CA ALA A 261 8.24 18.19 6.61
C ALA A 261 7.08 17.18 6.64
N PHE A 262 7.32 15.94 7.09
CA PHE A 262 6.32 14.86 7.02
C PHE A 262 5.27 14.98 8.12
N LEU A 263 4.00 14.74 7.78
CA LEU A 263 2.90 14.80 8.73
C LEU A 263 3.10 13.81 9.89
N TRP A 264 3.48 12.57 9.57
CA TRP A 264 3.55 11.49 10.55
C TRP A 264 4.95 11.29 11.13
N ILE A 265 5.08 11.55 12.42
CA ILE A 265 6.33 11.45 13.18
C ILE A 265 6.28 10.27 14.16
N SER A 266 7.34 9.48 14.24
CA SER A 266 7.47 8.33 15.13
C SER A 266 7.68 8.77 16.58
N LYS A 267 7.75 7.82 17.52
CA LYS A 267 8.05 8.16 18.93
C LYS A 267 9.49 8.71 19.09
N GLU A 268 10.37 8.31 18.17
CA GLU A 268 11.79 8.66 18.14
C GLU A 268 12.07 9.95 17.35
N GLY A 269 11.06 10.74 16.99
CA GLY A 269 11.22 12.00 16.23
C GLY A 269 11.40 11.86 14.72
N HIS A 270 11.42 10.64 14.18
CA HIS A 270 11.69 10.41 12.76
C HIS A 270 10.41 10.29 11.93
N ARG A 271 10.49 10.56 10.62
CA ARG A 271 9.36 10.31 9.70
C ARG A 271 8.92 8.84 9.74
N MET A 272 7.61 8.59 9.75
CA MET A 272 7.07 7.24 9.63
C MET A 272 6.98 6.81 8.16
N ARG A 273 7.69 5.72 7.82
CA ARG A 273 7.57 5.10 6.49
C ARG A 273 6.29 4.28 6.39
N ASP A 274 5.86 4.00 5.16
CA ASP A 274 4.69 3.18 4.82
C ASP A 274 4.50 1.91 5.66
N HIS A 275 5.53 1.07 5.79
CA HIS A 275 5.49 -0.17 6.58
C HIS A 275 5.43 0.10 8.09
N HIS A 276 6.00 1.21 8.58
CA HIS A 276 5.87 1.62 9.98
C HIS A 276 4.44 2.05 10.28
N VAL A 277 3.83 2.87 9.41
CA VAL A 277 2.43 3.26 9.52
C VAL A 277 1.55 2.01 9.47
N SER A 278 1.73 1.13 8.48
CA SER A 278 0.94 -0.10 8.36
C SER A 278 1.01 -0.98 9.60
N LYS A 279 2.22 -1.21 10.14
CA LYS A 279 2.41 -2.00 11.36
C LYS A 279 1.78 -1.32 12.57
N ARG A 280 1.85 0.01 12.66
CA ARG A 280 1.26 0.77 13.76
C ARG A 280 -0.26 0.69 13.73
N MET A 281 -0.87 0.88 12.57
CA MET A 281 -2.32 0.77 12.37
C MET A 281 -2.85 -0.59 12.82
N VAL A 282 -2.26 -1.68 12.32
CA VAL A 282 -2.64 -3.06 12.74
C VAL A 282 -2.55 -3.23 14.26
N LYS A 283 -1.50 -2.71 14.88
CA LYS A 283 -1.29 -2.84 16.34
C LYS A 283 -2.33 -2.03 17.13
N VAL A 284 -2.65 -0.81 16.68
CA VAL A 284 -3.56 0.08 17.40
C VAL A 284 -5.00 -0.36 17.20
N THR A 285 -5.40 -0.75 15.99
CA THR A 285 -6.76 -1.27 15.77
C THR A 285 -6.99 -2.60 16.49
N MET A 286 -5.97 -3.46 16.59
CA MET A 286 -6.08 -4.67 17.42
C MET A 286 -6.32 -4.30 18.89
N ARG A 287 -5.69 -3.22 19.37
CA ARG A 287 -5.82 -2.77 20.76
C ARG A 287 -7.18 -2.11 21.04
N GLU A 288 -7.67 -1.25 20.15
CA GLU A 288 -8.90 -0.49 20.38
C GLU A 288 -10.17 -1.20 19.88
N ILE A 289 -10.05 -2.07 18.86
CA ILE A 289 -11.19 -2.68 18.14
C ILE A 289 -11.14 -4.22 18.23
N GLY A 290 -10.06 -4.80 18.74
CA GLY A 290 -9.90 -6.25 18.81
C GLY A 290 -9.61 -6.93 17.46
N LYS A 291 -9.47 -6.16 16.37
CA LYS A 291 -9.17 -6.69 15.02
C LYS A 291 -7.94 -6.01 14.37
N PRO A 292 -7.07 -6.78 13.69
CA PRO A 292 -5.87 -6.26 13.03
C PRO A 292 -6.18 -5.63 11.66
N ILE A 293 -6.65 -4.39 11.65
CA ILE A 293 -7.03 -3.66 10.44
C ILE A 293 -5.82 -2.94 9.84
N SER A 294 -5.32 -3.47 8.73
CA SER A 294 -4.28 -2.78 7.93
C SER A 294 -4.87 -1.60 7.15
N PRO A 295 -4.06 -0.61 6.74
CA PRO A 295 -4.52 0.52 5.92
C PRO A 295 -5.24 0.12 4.62
N HIS A 296 -4.93 -1.04 4.04
CA HIS A 296 -5.65 -1.56 2.89
C HIS A 296 -7.05 -2.05 3.23
N LEU A 297 -7.27 -2.57 4.44
CA LEU A 297 -8.57 -3.05 4.91
C LEU A 297 -9.55 -1.90 5.20
N PHE A 298 -9.08 -0.69 5.54
CA PHE A 298 -9.96 0.48 5.70
C PHE A 298 -10.83 0.72 4.45
N ARG A 299 -10.26 0.53 3.26
CA ARG A 299 -10.99 0.63 2.00
C ARG A 299 -12.06 -0.44 1.83
N HIS A 300 -11.75 -1.67 2.25
CA HIS A 300 -12.71 -2.76 2.19
C HIS A 300 -13.84 -2.55 3.21
N CYS A 301 -13.50 -2.11 4.42
CA CYS A 301 -14.48 -1.73 5.45
C CYS A 301 -15.41 -0.64 4.92
N ALA A 302 -14.87 0.44 4.34
CA ALA A 302 -15.68 1.50 3.75
C ALA A 302 -16.57 1.00 2.59
N ALA A 303 -16.03 0.18 1.69
CA ALA A 303 -16.79 -0.38 0.58
C ALA A 303 -17.98 -1.21 1.06
N THR A 304 -17.74 -2.07 2.05
CA THR A 304 -18.75 -2.94 2.65
C THR A 304 -19.78 -2.12 3.40
N SER A 305 -19.39 -1.23 4.32
CA SER A 305 -20.31 -0.38 5.06
C SER A 305 -21.20 0.46 4.14
N ILE A 306 -20.65 1.15 3.14
CA ILE A 306 -21.46 1.93 2.20
C ILE A 306 -22.45 1.04 1.44
N SER A 307 -22.02 -0.16 1.03
CA SER A 307 -22.89 -1.10 0.30
C SER A 307 -24.04 -1.62 1.17
N GLU A 308 -23.82 -1.76 2.47
CA GLU A 308 -24.81 -2.26 3.44
C GLU A 308 -25.78 -1.16 3.89
N THR A 309 -25.28 0.03 4.21
CA THR A 309 -26.06 1.08 4.87
C THR A 309 -26.59 2.16 3.92
N SER A 310 -26.00 2.30 2.73
CA SER A 310 -26.40 3.32 1.75
C SER A 310 -26.18 2.82 0.32
N PRO A 311 -26.93 1.79 -0.13
CA PRO A 311 -26.77 1.19 -1.46
C PRO A 311 -26.83 2.20 -2.61
N GLU A 312 -27.59 3.28 -2.46
CA GLU A 312 -27.69 4.41 -3.40
C GLU A 312 -26.36 5.16 -3.59
N LEU A 313 -25.47 5.09 -2.59
CA LEU A 313 -24.13 5.65 -2.59
C LEU A 313 -23.06 4.65 -3.07
N THR A 314 -23.42 3.43 -3.47
CA THR A 314 -22.46 2.48 -4.07
C THR A 314 -21.71 3.10 -5.27
N ARG A 315 -22.35 4.03 -6.00
CA ARG A 315 -21.74 4.75 -7.13
C ARG A 315 -20.57 5.67 -6.73
N ILE A 316 -20.49 6.13 -5.47
CA ILE A 316 -19.36 6.97 -4.98
C ILE A 316 -18.16 6.15 -4.50
N ILE A 317 -18.34 4.85 -4.22
CA ILE A 317 -17.28 3.94 -3.79
C ILE A 317 -16.13 3.91 -4.80
N LYS A 318 -16.43 3.80 -6.10
CA LYS A 318 -15.40 3.68 -7.14
C LYS A 318 -14.53 4.96 -7.24
N PRO A 319 -15.09 6.19 -7.31
CA PRO A 319 -14.30 7.42 -7.21
C PRO A 319 -13.47 7.54 -5.91
N LEU A 320 -14.05 7.20 -4.75
CA LEU A 320 -13.38 7.21 -3.44
C LEU A 320 -12.20 6.24 -3.36
N LEU A 321 -12.38 5.02 -3.85
CA LEU A 321 -11.41 3.94 -3.70
C LEU A 321 -10.40 3.88 -4.84
N VAL A 322 -10.83 4.15 -6.07
CA VAL A 322 -9.99 3.98 -7.25
C VAL A 322 -9.17 5.23 -7.52
N HIS A 323 -9.71 6.43 -7.24
CA HIS A 323 -9.26 7.70 -7.83
C HIS A 323 -9.18 7.51 -9.36
N ILE A 324 -10.17 7.96 -10.14
CA ILE A 324 -10.32 7.53 -11.54
C ILE A 324 -9.40 8.37 -12.47
N ARG A 325 -8.89 7.76 -13.56
CA ARG A 325 -8.09 8.42 -14.60
C ARG A 325 -8.90 9.56 -15.22
N ALA A 326 -8.30 10.74 -15.39
CA ALA A 326 -8.83 11.81 -16.24
C ALA A 326 -7.81 12.14 -17.31
N THR A 327 -8.23 12.21 -18.57
CA THR A 327 -7.48 12.94 -19.60
C THR A 327 -7.57 14.45 -19.34
N THR A 328 -6.72 15.26 -19.99
CA THR A 328 -6.51 16.69 -19.65
C THR A 328 -7.80 17.53 -19.59
N GLY A 329 -8.85 17.18 -20.35
CA GLY A 329 -10.17 17.82 -20.31
C GLY A 329 -11.11 17.34 -19.19
N GLU A 330 -10.92 16.14 -18.65
CA GLU A 330 -11.77 15.53 -17.61
C GLU A 330 -11.27 15.81 -16.18
N ARG A 331 -10.11 16.47 -16.03
CA ARG A 331 -9.49 16.76 -14.73
C ARG A 331 -10.43 17.53 -13.80
N TYR A 332 -11.15 18.52 -14.33
CA TYR A 332 -12.12 19.31 -13.56
C TYR A 332 -13.35 18.48 -13.16
N TYR A 333 -13.82 17.60 -14.05
CA TYR A 333 -14.96 16.72 -13.77
C TYR A 333 -14.61 15.65 -12.72
N ASN A 334 -13.43 15.03 -12.83
CA ASN A 334 -12.95 14.05 -11.86
C ASN A 334 -12.58 14.67 -10.51
N ARG A 335 -12.03 15.89 -10.50
CA ARG A 335 -11.82 16.67 -9.26
C ARG A 335 -13.15 16.91 -8.54
N SER A 336 -14.18 17.38 -9.26
CA SER A 336 -15.50 17.54 -8.67
C SER A 336 -16.09 16.22 -8.18
N SER A 337 -15.88 15.11 -8.91
CA SER A 337 -16.40 13.80 -8.52
C SER A 337 -15.74 13.25 -7.25
N VAL A 338 -14.41 13.30 -7.14
CA VAL A 338 -13.67 12.81 -5.96
C VAL A 338 -13.96 13.68 -4.73
N LEU A 339 -14.01 15.01 -4.89
CA LEU A 339 -14.41 15.90 -3.80
C LEU A 339 -15.84 15.66 -3.33
N LYS A 340 -16.81 15.57 -4.26
CA LYS A 340 -18.22 15.26 -3.92
C LYS A 340 -18.35 13.89 -3.26
N ALA A 341 -17.57 12.91 -3.69
CA ALA A 341 -17.58 11.57 -3.12
C ALA A 341 -16.96 11.57 -1.70
N SER A 342 -15.87 12.32 -1.48
CA SER A 342 -15.26 12.53 -0.16
C SER A 342 -16.25 13.16 0.81
N ARG A 343 -16.90 14.27 0.42
CA ARG A 343 -17.92 14.94 1.25
C ARG A 343 -19.07 14.00 1.58
N ARG A 344 -19.64 13.30 0.59
CA ARG A 344 -20.71 12.33 0.83
C ARG A 344 -20.29 11.18 1.74
N HIS A 345 -19.04 10.72 1.67
CA HIS A 345 -18.55 9.68 2.59
C HIS A 345 -18.45 10.20 4.03
N SER A 346 -17.99 11.43 4.20
CA SER A 346 -18.05 12.13 5.48
C SER A 346 -19.49 12.28 6.00
N ASP A 347 -20.42 12.68 5.14
CA ASP A 347 -21.85 12.79 5.48
C ASP A 347 -22.43 11.42 5.90
N VAL A 348 -22.03 10.33 5.24
CA VAL A 348 -22.42 8.95 5.59
C VAL A 348 -21.88 8.56 6.96
N ILE A 349 -20.63 8.90 7.28
CA ILE A 349 -20.07 8.64 8.61
C ILE A 349 -20.87 9.39 9.68
N GLU A 350 -21.22 10.67 9.46
CA GLU A 350 -22.01 11.43 10.43
C GLU A 350 -23.46 10.94 10.54
N LYS A 351 -24.09 10.57 9.42
CA LYS A 351 -25.43 9.96 9.44
C LYS A 351 -25.44 8.67 10.25
N LEU A 352 -24.46 7.79 10.04
CA LEU A 352 -24.41 6.51 10.74
C LEU A 352 -24.09 6.66 12.23
N LYS A 353 -23.31 7.69 12.60
CA LYS A 353 -23.14 8.09 14.01
C LYS A 353 -24.45 8.53 14.64
N ALA A 354 -25.26 9.30 13.93
CA ALA A 354 -26.57 9.75 14.44
C ALA A 354 -27.53 8.57 14.64
N GLU A 355 -27.60 7.64 13.68
CA GLU A 355 -28.43 6.43 13.78
C GLU A 355 -28.00 5.50 14.94
N LEU A 356 -26.69 5.32 15.17
CA LEU A 356 -26.19 4.58 16.33
C LEU A 356 -26.60 5.26 17.65
N ALA A 357 -26.43 6.58 17.75
CA ALA A 357 -26.79 7.33 18.94
C ALA A 357 -28.28 7.24 19.28
N GLU A 358 -29.17 7.24 18.29
CA GLU A 358 -30.61 7.03 18.48
C GLU A 358 -30.94 5.61 18.95
N THR A 359 -30.22 4.61 18.44
CA THR A 359 -30.42 3.19 18.81
C THR A 359 -29.99 2.94 20.26
N ASP A 360 -28.83 3.46 20.68
CA ASP A 360 -28.33 3.35 22.06
C ASP A 360 -29.27 4.02 23.09
N ILE A 361 -29.93 5.13 22.71
CA ILE A 361 -30.91 5.83 23.56
C ILE A 361 -32.18 4.99 23.76
N LEU A 362 -32.65 4.30 22.71
CA LEU A 362 -33.83 3.43 22.78
C LEU A 362 -33.57 2.16 23.61
N GLU A 363 -32.36 1.60 23.54
CA GLU A 363 -31.97 0.44 24.35
C GLU A 363 -31.71 0.77 25.83
N THR A 364 -31.33 2.00 26.16
CA THR A 364 -31.11 2.44 27.56
C THR A 364 -32.37 2.99 28.25
N THR A 365 -33.44 3.24 27.50
CA THR A 365 -34.74 3.71 28.02
C THR A 365 -35.81 2.62 28.09
N SER A 366 -35.47 1.40 27.65
CA SER A 366 -36.24 0.16 27.84
C SER A 366 -35.68 -0.66 29.00
#